data_AF-F8GJX3-F1
#
_entry.id   AF-F8GJX3-F1
#
_cell.length_a   1.000
_cell.length_b   1.000
_cell.length_c   1.000
_cell.angle_alpha   90.00
_cell.angle_beta   90.00
_cell.angle_gamma   90.00
#
_symmetry.space_group_name_H-M   'P 1'
#
loop_
_entity.id
_entity.type
_entity.pdbx_description
1 polymer ?
#
loop_
_entity_poly.entity_id
_entity_poly.type
_entity_poly.pdbx_seq_one_letter_code
_entity_poly.pdbx_strand_id
1 'polypeptide(L)'
;MTLTVQQQTSILQLILAMFNTSPGAVNLKILGSQLLNDRSLVNLAQSLAESALFFGKNYAALSPVEFTATFVDDLFGDRVSTSNKTLIFYFIANQMAAGATQGELISELTSVFSSVSSTDPNWGAAALHYNTCNATKIVDYLLASTFTQADKAIVADHIVTQMAAGKTFGAMIVWAIITLDCADHGNLVWGNAAALFKNRIEVSKYYSIDKTCTAINPAALQQILLEVTVDTRTVVAAKTAIDNILDVSNCSPESDCKDFQLNNILEIKESDFLSMPRRISLATELTF
;
A
#
# COMPACT_ATOMS: atom_id res chain seq x y z
N MET A 1 0.54 9.46 22.33
CA MET A 1 0.53 8.11 22.94
C MET A 1 1.75 7.34 22.42
N THR A 2 2.40 6.53 23.26
CA THR A 2 3.58 5.74 22.85
C THR A 2 3.14 4.38 22.34
N LEU A 3 3.58 3.98 21.14
CA LEU A 3 3.31 2.66 20.56
C LEU A 3 4.09 1.57 21.31
N THR A 4 3.50 0.38 21.42
CA THR A 4 4.24 -0.80 21.88
C THR A 4 5.24 -1.28 20.83
N VAL A 5 6.26 -2.02 21.23
CA VAL A 5 7.24 -2.64 20.31
C VAL A 5 6.53 -3.54 19.28
N GLN A 6 5.47 -4.24 19.70
CA GLN A 6 4.67 -5.06 18.80
C GLN A 6 3.93 -4.20 17.76
N GLN A 7 3.29 -3.11 18.18
CA GLN A 7 2.60 -2.20 17.27
C GLN A 7 3.56 -1.57 16.25
N GLN A 8 4.74 -1.13 16.72
CA GLN A 8 5.80 -0.63 15.83
C GLN A 8 6.20 -1.70 14.82
N THR A 9 6.49 -2.92 15.28
CA THR A 9 6.88 -4.04 14.41
C THR A 9 5.80 -4.35 13.36
N SER A 10 4.53 -4.41 13.75
CA SER A 10 3.42 -4.66 12.82
C SER A 10 3.26 -3.56 11.77
N ILE A 11 3.47 -2.30 12.12
CA ILE A 11 3.44 -1.19 11.14
C ILE A 11 4.62 -1.30 10.17
N LEU A 12 5.83 -1.61 10.67
CA LEU A 12 6.99 -1.80 9.80
C LEU A 12 6.81 -2.97 8.83
N GLN A 13 6.28 -4.09 9.32
CA GLN A 13 5.89 -5.24 8.49
C GLN A 13 4.90 -4.84 7.40
N LEU A 14 3.88 -4.05 7.75
CA LEU A 14 2.87 -3.59 6.82
C LEU A 14 3.46 -2.70 5.72
N ILE A 15 4.27 -1.71 6.08
CA ILE A 15 4.88 -0.81 5.09
C ILE A 15 5.88 -1.53 4.20
N LEU A 16 6.65 -2.49 4.74
CA LEU A 16 7.51 -3.35 3.95
C LEU A 16 6.70 -4.19 2.93
N ALA A 17 5.62 -4.83 3.38
CA ALA A 17 4.79 -5.66 2.52
C ALA A 17 4.13 -4.88 1.38
N MET A 18 3.70 -3.64 1.65
CA MET A 18 2.92 -2.84 0.69
C MET A 18 3.79 -1.96 -0.22
N PHE A 19 4.97 -1.55 0.24
CA PHE A 19 5.77 -0.52 -0.41
C PHE A 19 7.26 -0.85 -0.53
N ASN A 20 7.73 -1.97 0.04
CA ASN A 20 9.14 -2.36 0.10
C ASN A 20 10.08 -1.26 0.63
N THR A 21 9.60 -0.50 1.62
CA THR A 21 10.36 0.57 2.26
C THR A 21 9.99 0.67 3.74
N SER A 22 10.49 1.68 4.45
CA SER A 22 10.21 1.90 5.87
C SER A 22 9.74 3.33 6.10
N PRO A 23 8.76 3.57 6.98
CA PRO A 23 8.37 4.93 7.35
C PRO A 23 9.45 5.56 8.24
N GLY A 24 9.71 6.86 8.12
CA GLY A 24 10.49 7.60 9.12
C GLY A 24 9.77 7.63 10.47
N ALA A 25 10.44 8.15 11.50
CA ALA A 25 9.91 8.15 12.88
C ALA A 25 8.61 8.96 13.03
N VAL A 26 8.44 10.03 12.24
CA VAL A 26 7.21 10.85 12.22
C VAL A 26 6.06 10.05 11.62
N ASN A 27 6.25 9.45 10.45
CA ASN A 27 5.25 8.64 9.79
C ASN A 27 4.88 7.37 10.56
N LEU A 28 5.85 6.75 11.25
CA LEU A 28 5.58 5.64 12.15
C LEU A 28 4.62 6.04 13.28
N LYS A 29 4.74 7.26 13.84
CA LYS A 29 3.82 7.77 14.85
C LYS A 29 2.43 8.03 14.28
N ILE A 30 2.33 8.60 13.07
CA ILE A 30 1.05 8.87 12.40
C ILE A 30 0.31 7.56 12.12
N LEU A 31 0.97 6.58 11.50
CA LEU A 31 0.44 5.24 11.28
C LEU A 31 0.05 4.55 12.59
N GLY A 32 0.82 4.81 13.64
CA GLY A 32 0.53 4.39 15.00
C GLY A 32 -0.80 4.91 15.54
N SER A 33 -1.04 6.21 15.44
CA SER A 33 -2.31 6.83 15.84
C SER A 33 -3.49 6.24 15.07
N GLN A 34 -3.32 6.00 13.78
CA GLN A 34 -4.35 5.42 12.90
C GLN A 34 -4.67 3.97 13.28
N LEU A 35 -3.65 3.15 13.55
CA LEU A 35 -3.82 1.79 14.06
C LEU A 35 -4.63 1.76 15.37
N LEU A 36 -4.44 2.76 16.24
CA LEU A 36 -5.12 2.87 17.53
C LEU A 36 -6.56 3.37 17.40
N ASN A 37 -6.81 4.31 16.48
CA ASN A 37 -8.14 4.86 16.21
C ASN A 37 -9.06 3.79 15.58
N ASP A 38 -8.59 3.09 14.55
CA ASP A 38 -9.39 2.09 13.81
C ASP A 38 -9.31 0.66 14.40
N ARG A 39 -8.48 0.47 15.44
CA ARG A 39 -8.23 -0.79 16.19
C ARG A 39 -7.87 -2.02 15.37
N SER A 40 -7.41 -1.91 14.13
CA SER A 40 -7.05 -3.08 13.33
C SER A 40 -5.97 -2.79 12.29
N LEU A 41 -4.97 -3.68 12.24
CA LEU A 41 -3.97 -3.67 11.18
C LEU A 41 -4.59 -3.94 9.81
N VAL A 42 -5.70 -4.70 9.76
CA VAL A 42 -6.44 -4.98 8.53
C VAL A 42 -7.07 -3.69 7.97
N ASN A 43 -7.65 -2.86 8.83
CA ASN A 43 -8.26 -1.60 8.41
C ASN A 43 -7.19 -0.61 7.94
N LEU A 44 -6.06 -0.53 8.66
CA LEU A 44 -4.92 0.28 8.22
C LEU A 44 -4.38 -0.20 6.86
N ALA A 45 -4.21 -1.51 6.68
CA ALA A 45 -3.78 -2.11 5.40
C ALA A 45 -4.76 -1.80 4.27
N GLN A 46 -6.07 -1.90 4.53
CA GLN A 46 -7.10 -1.57 3.55
C GLN A 46 -7.04 -0.09 3.17
N SER A 47 -7.00 0.83 4.15
CA SER A 47 -6.90 2.27 3.92
C SER A 47 -5.66 2.63 3.11
N LEU A 48 -4.51 2.00 3.37
CA LEU A 48 -3.29 2.23 2.60
C LEU A 48 -3.42 1.71 1.16
N ALA A 49 -4.07 0.57 0.95
CA ALA A 49 -4.25 -0.02 -0.38
C ALA A 49 -5.22 0.77 -1.27
N GLU A 50 -6.21 1.42 -0.65
CA GLU A 50 -7.18 2.31 -1.29
C GLU A 50 -6.64 3.74 -1.48
N SER A 51 -5.36 3.98 -1.21
CA SER A 51 -4.75 5.31 -1.29
C SER A 51 -3.94 5.53 -2.55
N ALA A 52 -3.76 6.80 -2.92
CA ALA A 52 -2.86 7.22 -4.00
C ALA A 52 -1.42 6.69 -3.83
N LEU A 53 -0.95 6.50 -2.58
CA LEU A 53 0.40 5.93 -2.31
C LEU A 53 0.55 4.56 -2.94
N PHE A 54 -0.50 3.75 -2.90
CA PHE A 54 -0.42 2.38 -3.38
C PHE A 54 -0.25 2.31 -4.91
N PHE A 55 -0.72 3.33 -5.64
CA PHE A 55 -0.46 3.50 -7.06
C PHE A 55 0.97 3.99 -7.37
N GLY A 56 1.69 4.51 -6.37
CA GLY A 56 3.02 5.08 -6.56
C GLY A 56 3.01 6.36 -7.43
N LYS A 57 1.86 7.03 -7.54
CA LYS A 57 1.66 8.24 -8.35
C LYS A 57 1.21 9.42 -7.51
N ASN A 58 1.68 10.61 -7.85
CA ASN A 58 1.25 11.85 -7.23
C ASN A 58 0.05 12.46 -7.99
N TYR A 59 -1.13 11.91 -7.78
CA TYR A 59 -2.36 12.43 -8.40
C TYR A 59 -2.70 13.86 -7.94
N ALA A 60 -2.32 14.23 -6.71
CA ALA A 60 -2.59 15.55 -6.11
C ALA A 60 -1.98 16.73 -6.89
N ALA A 61 -0.97 16.47 -7.74
CA ALA A 61 -0.36 17.48 -8.59
C ALA A 61 -1.09 17.71 -9.94
N LEU A 62 -2.08 16.88 -10.26
CA LEU A 62 -2.80 16.93 -11.54
C LEU A 62 -4.02 17.85 -11.45
N SER A 63 -4.35 18.51 -12.56
CA SER A 63 -5.65 19.18 -12.68
C SER A 63 -6.80 18.15 -12.62
N PRO A 64 -8.05 18.57 -12.34
CA PRO A 64 -9.19 17.64 -12.30
C PRO A 64 -9.35 16.78 -13.56
N VAL A 65 -9.13 17.36 -14.74
CA VAL A 65 -9.26 16.65 -16.02
C VAL A 65 -8.12 15.64 -16.20
N GLU A 66 -6.88 16.06 -15.92
CA GLU A 66 -5.70 15.17 -16.00
C GLU A 66 -5.79 14.04 -14.98
N PHE A 67 -6.23 14.32 -13.76
CA PHE A 67 -6.49 13.32 -12.72
C PHE A 67 -7.50 12.29 -13.20
N THR A 68 -8.67 12.74 -13.68
CA THR A 68 -9.73 11.83 -14.12
C THR A 68 -9.22 10.91 -15.22
N ALA A 69 -8.56 11.47 -16.24
CA ALA A 69 -8.02 10.69 -17.34
C ALA A 69 -6.96 9.69 -16.90
N THR A 70 -6.00 10.16 -16.09
CA THR A 70 -4.88 9.33 -15.62
C THR A 70 -5.38 8.22 -14.70
N PHE A 71 -6.25 8.54 -13.74
CA PHE A 71 -6.74 7.57 -12.76
C PHE A 71 -7.65 6.52 -13.40
N VAL A 72 -8.54 6.90 -14.32
CA VAL A 72 -9.39 5.95 -15.06
C VAL A 72 -8.52 5.02 -15.93
N ASP A 73 -7.48 5.54 -16.57
CA ASP A 73 -6.58 4.72 -17.36
C ASP A 73 -5.74 3.76 -16.48
N ASP A 74 -5.25 4.24 -15.34
CA ASP A 74 -4.51 3.42 -14.38
C ASP A 74 -5.37 2.31 -13.77
N LEU A 75 -6.65 2.59 -13.50
CA LEU A 75 -7.55 1.64 -12.87
C LEU A 75 -8.06 0.58 -13.85
N PHE A 76 -8.40 0.98 -15.08
CA PHE A 76 -9.09 0.09 -16.01
C PHE A 76 -8.25 -0.26 -17.26
N GLY A 77 -7.37 0.62 -17.73
CA GLY A 77 -6.72 0.51 -19.03
C GLY A 77 -7.74 0.20 -20.13
N ASP A 78 -7.42 -0.63 -21.10
CA ASP A 78 -8.34 -0.99 -22.20
C ASP A 78 -9.30 -2.14 -21.88
N ARG A 79 -9.49 -2.49 -20.60
CA ARG A 79 -10.30 -3.65 -20.17
C ARG A 79 -11.78 -3.36 -19.96
N VAL A 80 -12.18 -2.11 -20.18
CA VAL A 80 -13.55 -1.64 -20.09
C VAL A 80 -13.90 -0.88 -21.37
N SER A 81 -15.17 -0.93 -21.78
CA SER A 81 -15.64 -0.23 -22.98
C SER A 81 -15.47 1.28 -22.85
N THR A 82 -15.38 2.00 -23.98
CA THR A 82 -15.35 3.46 -24.00
C THR A 82 -16.58 4.07 -23.32
N SER A 83 -17.76 3.46 -23.49
CA SER A 83 -18.99 3.88 -22.81
C SER A 83 -18.87 3.74 -21.30
N ASN A 84 -18.34 2.63 -20.81
CA ASN A 84 -18.13 2.41 -19.37
C ASN A 84 -17.09 3.37 -18.79
N LYS A 85 -15.97 3.63 -19.49
CA LYS A 85 -15.03 4.68 -19.09
C LYS A 85 -15.75 6.02 -18.95
N THR A 86 -16.56 6.38 -19.94
CA THR A 86 -17.28 7.66 -20.00
C THR A 86 -18.20 7.85 -18.78
N LEU A 87 -18.86 6.78 -18.32
CA LEU A 87 -19.65 6.83 -17.07
C LEU A 87 -18.78 7.21 -15.87
N ILE A 88 -17.62 6.58 -15.70
CA ILE A 88 -16.71 6.92 -14.59
C ILE A 88 -16.14 8.33 -14.72
N PHE A 89 -15.83 8.79 -15.95
CA PHE A 89 -15.44 10.19 -16.19
C PHE A 89 -16.52 11.17 -15.69
N TYR A 90 -17.79 10.92 -16.02
CA TYR A 90 -18.90 11.77 -15.57
C TYR A 90 -19.12 11.68 -14.06
N PHE A 91 -19.03 10.48 -13.47
CA PHE A 91 -19.11 10.29 -12.03
C PHE A 91 -18.04 11.13 -11.31
N ILE A 92 -16.77 10.98 -11.69
CA ILE A 92 -15.66 11.72 -11.09
C ILE A 92 -15.87 13.24 -11.24
N ALA A 93 -16.21 13.71 -12.45
CA ALA A 93 -16.43 15.13 -12.69
C ALA A 93 -17.56 15.71 -11.82
N ASN A 94 -18.68 14.98 -11.69
CA ASN A 94 -19.80 15.40 -10.85
C ASN A 94 -19.42 15.43 -9.38
N GLN A 95 -18.69 14.41 -8.90
CA GLN A 95 -18.27 14.34 -7.50
C GLN A 95 -17.28 15.45 -7.15
N MET A 96 -16.33 15.75 -8.04
CA MET A 96 -15.39 16.87 -7.86
C MET A 96 -16.12 18.23 -7.89
N ALA A 97 -17.11 18.41 -8.77
CA ALA A 97 -17.96 19.60 -8.78
C ALA A 97 -18.78 19.75 -7.48
N ALA A 98 -19.12 18.63 -6.83
CA ALA A 98 -19.73 18.59 -5.50
C ALA A 98 -18.70 18.72 -4.35
N GLY A 99 -17.43 18.97 -4.64
CA GLY A 99 -16.38 19.23 -3.65
C GLY A 99 -15.59 18.00 -3.20
N ALA A 100 -15.76 16.84 -3.83
CA ALA A 100 -14.93 15.67 -3.50
C ALA A 100 -13.46 15.90 -3.84
N THR A 101 -12.58 15.44 -2.97
CA THR A 101 -11.14 15.45 -3.23
C THR A 101 -10.75 14.28 -4.14
N GLN A 102 -9.58 14.39 -4.80
CA GLN A 102 -9.04 13.29 -5.61
C GLN A 102 -8.76 12.05 -4.75
N GLY A 103 -8.32 12.23 -3.50
CA GLY A 103 -8.05 11.12 -2.59
C GLY A 103 -9.32 10.38 -2.14
N GLU A 104 -10.42 11.10 -1.88
CA GLU A 104 -11.74 10.49 -1.64
C GLU A 104 -12.18 9.63 -2.82
N LEU A 105 -12.02 10.17 -4.04
CA LEU A 105 -12.43 9.46 -5.25
C LEU A 105 -11.57 8.23 -5.53
N ILE A 106 -10.26 8.29 -5.28
CA ILE A 106 -9.39 7.11 -5.36
C ILE A 106 -9.87 6.05 -4.36
N SER A 107 -10.10 6.45 -3.10
CA SER A 107 -10.54 5.52 -2.07
C SER A 107 -11.89 4.89 -2.38
N GLU A 108 -12.89 5.68 -2.78
CA GLU A 108 -14.24 5.21 -3.12
C GLU A 108 -14.20 4.24 -4.31
N LEU A 109 -13.58 4.66 -5.43
CA LEU A 109 -13.55 3.86 -6.65
C LEU A 109 -12.76 2.57 -6.46
N THR A 110 -11.61 2.60 -5.79
CA THR A 110 -10.82 1.38 -5.55
C THR A 110 -11.50 0.42 -4.59
N SER A 111 -12.15 0.94 -3.54
CA SER A 111 -12.88 0.11 -2.58
C SER A 111 -13.98 -0.67 -3.27
N VAL A 112 -14.84 0.02 -4.02
CA VAL A 112 -15.94 -0.61 -4.77
C VAL A 112 -15.40 -1.56 -5.83
N PHE A 113 -14.43 -1.11 -6.63
CA PHE A 113 -13.91 -1.89 -7.75
C PHE A 113 -13.21 -3.18 -7.32
N SER A 114 -12.50 -3.16 -6.19
CA SER A 114 -11.84 -4.36 -5.65
C SER A 114 -12.83 -5.50 -5.31
N SER A 115 -14.10 -5.18 -5.11
CA SER A 115 -15.18 -6.12 -4.75
C SER A 115 -16.00 -6.62 -5.95
N VAL A 116 -15.77 -6.06 -7.15
CA VAL A 116 -16.50 -6.45 -8.36
C VAL A 116 -16.19 -7.90 -8.72
N SER A 117 -17.24 -8.67 -9.04
CA SER A 117 -17.08 -10.06 -9.49
C SER A 117 -16.28 -10.12 -10.78
N SER A 118 -15.33 -11.04 -10.86
CA SER A 118 -14.58 -11.32 -12.10
C SER A 118 -15.47 -11.82 -13.25
N THR A 119 -16.69 -12.27 -12.94
CA THR A 119 -17.69 -12.70 -13.93
C THR A 119 -18.58 -11.55 -14.41
N ASP A 120 -18.42 -10.35 -13.89
CA ASP A 120 -19.18 -9.18 -14.35
C ASP A 120 -18.82 -8.89 -15.83
N PRO A 121 -19.81 -8.75 -16.73
CA PRO A 121 -19.56 -8.61 -18.17
C PRO A 121 -18.93 -7.25 -18.55
N ASN A 122 -19.10 -6.24 -17.71
CA ASN A 122 -18.69 -4.86 -17.97
C ASN A 122 -17.34 -4.53 -17.31
N TRP A 123 -17.12 -5.08 -16.12
CA TRP A 123 -16.07 -4.67 -15.19
C TRP A 123 -15.19 -5.83 -14.72
N GLY A 124 -15.64 -7.08 -14.87
CA GLY A 124 -15.01 -8.25 -14.24
C GLY A 124 -13.58 -8.51 -14.70
N ALA A 125 -13.30 -8.32 -16.00
CA ALA A 125 -11.94 -8.46 -16.54
C ALA A 125 -10.98 -7.40 -15.98
N ALA A 126 -11.46 -6.16 -15.82
CA ALA A 126 -10.67 -5.06 -15.27
C ALA A 126 -10.45 -5.23 -13.76
N ALA A 127 -11.49 -5.64 -13.01
CA ALA A 127 -11.42 -5.88 -11.57
C ALA A 127 -10.46 -7.04 -11.25
N LEU A 128 -10.55 -8.13 -12.01
CA LEU A 128 -9.61 -9.26 -11.90
C LEU A 128 -8.17 -8.81 -12.14
N HIS A 129 -7.93 -7.99 -13.18
CA HIS A 129 -6.60 -7.48 -13.48
C HIS A 129 -6.06 -6.60 -12.34
N TYR A 130 -6.86 -5.64 -11.85
CA TYR A 130 -6.49 -4.78 -10.73
C TYR A 130 -6.12 -5.58 -9.47
N ASN A 131 -6.99 -6.52 -9.08
CA ASN A 131 -6.74 -7.38 -7.92
C ASN A 131 -5.49 -8.25 -8.10
N THR A 132 -5.27 -8.78 -9.31
CA THR A 132 -4.08 -9.59 -9.63
C THR A 132 -2.80 -8.77 -9.57
N CYS A 133 -2.79 -7.56 -10.13
CA CYS A 133 -1.62 -6.67 -10.08
C CYS A 133 -1.27 -6.29 -8.64
N ASN A 134 -2.28 -5.98 -7.81
CA ASN A 134 -2.09 -5.64 -6.41
C ASN A 134 -1.55 -6.83 -5.59
N ALA A 135 -2.12 -8.02 -5.77
CA ALA A 135 -1.64 -9.24 -5.14
C ALA A 135 -0.22 -9.60 -5.59
N THR A 136 0.10 -9.44 -6.88
CA THR A 136 1.44 -9.69 -7.40
C THR A 136 2.45 -8.74 -6.77
N LYS A 137 2.14 -7.44 -6.69
CA LYS A 137 3.01 -6.42 -6.09
C LYS A 137 3.41 -6.77 -4.65
N ILE A 138 2.43 -7.09 -3.80
CA ILE A 138 2.74 -7.40 -2.38
C ILE A 138 3.50 -8.72 -2.24
N VAL A 139 3.20 -9.73 -3.07
CA VAL A 139 3.93 -11.01 -3.10
C VAL A 139 5.37 -10.82 -3.58
N ASP A 140 5.60 -9.97 -4.60
CA ASP A 140 6.93 -9.66 -5.09
C ASP A 140 7.79 -8.99 -4.01
N TYR A 141 7.21 -8.08 -3.22
CA TYR A 141 7.91 -7.44 -2.11
C TYR A 141 8.22 -8.40 -0.97
N LEU A 142 7.25 -9.25 -0.60
CA LEU A 142 7.38 -10.18 0.52
C LEU A 142 8.33 -11.34 0.22
N LEU A 143 8.24 -11.93 -0.98
CA LEU A 143 9.00 -13.14 -1.34
C LEU A 143 10.28 -12.82 -2.10
N ALA A 144 10.37 -11.66 -2.75
CA ALA A 144 11.56 -11.18 -3.46
C ALA A 144 12.21 -12.28 -4.33
N SER A 145 13.52 -12.49 -4.24
CA SER A 145 14.22 -13.54 -4.99
C SER A 145 14.20 -14.92 -4.32
N THR A 146 13.53 -15.07 -3.17
CA THR A 146 13.48 -16.37 -2.46
C THR A 146 12.51 -17.36 -3.07
N PHE A 147 11.62 -16.90 -3.96
CA PHE A 147 10.66 -17.69 -4.72
C PHE A 147 10.84 -17.45 -6.22
N THR A 148 10.53 -18.46 -7.03
CA THR A 148 10.43 -18.28 -8.48
C THR A 148 9.19 -17.44 -8.84
N GLN A 149 9.16 -16.84 -10.03
CA GLN A 149 7.98 -16.08 -10.47
C GLN A 149 6.73 -16.97 -10.56
N ALA A 150 6.89 -18.24 -10.91
CA ALA A 150 5.78 -19.19 -10.97
C ALA A 150 5.20 -19.46 -9.57
N ASP A 151 6.06 -19.67 -8.57
CA ASP A 151 5.59 -19.92 -7.21
C ASP A 151 4.94 -18.68 -6.58
N LYS A 152 5.48 -17.49 -6.88
CA LYS A 152 4.83 -16.22 -6.50
C LYS A 152 3.44 -16.08 -7.11
N ALA A 153 3.26 -16.46 -8.38
CA ALA A 153 1.96 -16.40 -9.04
C ALA A 153 0.93 -17.29 -8.33
N ILE A 154 1.32 -18.43 -7.78
CA ILE A 154 0.43 -19.30 -6.99
C ILE A 154 -0.04 -18.57 -5.71
N VAL A 155 0.86 -17.86 -5.02
CA VAL A 155 0.48 -17.10 -3.81
C VAL A 155 -0.41 -15.91 -4.16
N ALA A 156 -0.13 -15.22 -5.27
CA ALA A 156 -0.98 -14.13 -5.76
C ALA A 156 -2.38 -14.64 -6.16
N ASP A 157 -2.47 -15.78 -6.85
CA ASP A 157 -3.74 -16.42 -7.21
C ASP A 157 -4.55 -16.84 -5.97
N HIS A 158 -3.88 -17.34 -4.93
CA HIS A 158 -4.52 -17.62 -3.65
C HIS A 158 -5.14 -16.35 -3.05
N ILE A 159 -4.41 -15.24 -3.05
CA ILE A 159 -4.92 -13.94 -2.55
C ILE A 159 -6.16 -13.51 -3.33
N VAL A 160 -6.11 -13.53 -4.66
CA VAL A 160 -7.24 -13.15 -5.53
C VAL A 160 -8.45 -14.08 -5.32
N THR A 161 -8.22 -15.38 -5.19
CA THR A 161 -9.27 -16.36 -4.88
C THR A 161 -9.94 -16.08 -3.55
N GLN A 162 -9.17 -15.75 -2.52
CA GLN A 162 -9.72 -15.38 -1.22
C GLN A 162 -10.50 -14.05 -1.26
N MET A 163 -10.07 -13.09 -2.10
CA MET A 163 -10.82 -11.86 -2.33
C MET A 163 -12.16 -12.12 -3.03
N ALA A 164 -12.19 -13.00 -4.03
CA ALA A 164 -13.42 -13.44 -4.66
C ALA A 164 -14.37 -14.17 -3.68
N ALA A 165 -13.82 -14.78 -2.63
CA ALA A 165 -14.59 -15.36 -1.52
C ALA A 165 -15.03 -14.34 -0.45
N GLY A 166 -14.84 -13.03 -0.70
CA GLY A 166 -15.32 -11.94 0.15
C GLY A 166 -14.31 -11.41 1.17
N LYS A 167 -13.04 -11.84 1.15
CA LYS A 167 -12.01 -11.20 1.99
C LYS A 167 -11.58 -9.87 1.38
N THR A 168 -11.32 -8.88 2.23
CA THR A 168 -10.75 -7.61 1.76
C THR A 168 -9.28 -7.78 1.40
N PHE A 169 -8.76 -6.89 0.56
CA PHE A 169 -7.35 -6.93 0.20
C PHE A 169 -6.44 -6.65 1.41
N GLY A 170 -6.84 -5.72 2.29
CA GLY A 170 -6.16 -5.47 3.56
C GLY A 170 -6.10 -6.71 4.45
N ALA A 171 -7.14 -7.54 4.47
CA ALA A 171 -7.12 -8.81 5.21
C ALA A 171 -6.10 -9.79 4.60
N MET A 172 -5.99 -9.84 3.27
CA MET A 172 -5.03 -10.70 2.59
C MET A 172 -3.58 -10.21 2.73
N ILE A 173 -3.33 -8.90 2.80
CA ILE A 173 -2.02 -8.35 3.14
C ILE A 173 -1.60 -8.81 4.55
N VAL A 174 -2.48 -8.66 5.54
CA VAL A 174 -2.21 -9.08 6.93
C VAL A 174 -2.02 -10.60 7.02
N TRP A 175 -2.82 -11.38 6.30
CA TRP A 175 -2.62 -12.83 6.21
C TRP A 175 -1.24 -13.20 5.66
N ALA A 176 -0.78 -12.53 4.58
CA ALA A 176 0.52 -12.80 3.98
C ALA A 176 1.67 -12.46 4.95
N ILE A 177 1.55 -11.34 5.66
CA ILE A 177 2.51 -10.94 6.71
C ILE A 177 2.57 -12.00 7.82
N ILE A 178 1.43 -12.40 8.38
CA ILE A 178 1.36 -13.39 9.47
C ILE A 178 1.93 -14.74 9.00
N THR A 179 1.65 -15.14 7.76
CA THR A 179 2.15 -16.39 7.19
C THR A 179 3.68 -16.42 7.18
N LEU A 180 4.32 -15.32 6.80
CA LEU A 180 5.79 -15.23 6.80
C LEU A 180 6.37 -15.04 8.21
N ASP A 181 5.73 -14.25 9.07
CA ASP A 181 6.20 -13.99 10.43
C ASP A 181 6.15 -15.25 11.32
N CYS A 182 5.18 -16.13 11.08
CA CYS A 182 5.02 -17.41 11.79
C CYS A 182 5.75 -18.59 11.12
N ALA A 183 6.31 -18.41 9.93
CA ALA A 183 6.99 -19.49 9.22
C ALA A 183 8.29 -19.88 9.94
N ASP A 184 8.47 -21.19 10.15
CA ASP A 184 9.72 -21.72 10.65
C ASP A 184 10.86 -21.45 9.66
N HIS A 185 11.96 -20.90 10.15
CA HIS A 185 13.15 -20.63 9.34
C HIS A 185 13.80 -21.91 8.80
N GLY A 186 13.55 -23.06 9.43
CA GLY A 186 13.95 -24.38 8.92
C GLY A 186 13.03 -24.93 7.81
N ASN A 187 11.91 -24.26 7.51
CA ASN A 187 10.99 -24.70 6.47
C ASN A 187 11.65 -24.58 5.09
N LEU A 188 11.66 -25.68 4.33
CA LEU A 188 12.32 -25.74 3.02
C LEU A 188 11.70 -24.82 1.95
N VAL A 189 10.46 -24.40 2.15
CA VAL A 189 9.72 -23.53 1.21
C VAL A 189 9.75 -22.09 1.71
N TRP A 190 9.37 -21.85 2.96
CA TRP A 190 9.13 -20.51 3.50
C TRP A 190 10.28 -19.95 4.33
N GLY A 191 11.23 -20.78 4.76
CA GLY A 191 12.25 -20.39 5.73
C GLY A 191 13.17 -19.27 5.23
N ASN A 192 13.55 -19.32 3.95
CA ASN A 192 14.34 -18.24 3.32
C ASN A 192 13.54 -16.94 3.20
N ALA A 193 12.27 -16.99 2.80
CA ALA A 193 11.42 -15.80 2.71
C ALA A 193 11.21 -15.18 4.10
N ALA A 194 10.96 -16.00 5.13
CA ALA A 194 10.81 -15.56 6.51
C ALA A 194 12.10 -14.91 7.05
N ALA A 195 13.27 -15.53 6.81
CA ALA A 195 14.56 -14.99 7.19
C ALA A 195 14.85 -13.65 6.50
N LEU A 196 14.59 -13.55 5.19
CA LEU A 196 14.71 -12.29 4.45
C LEU A 196 13.79 -11.21 5.03
N PHE A 197 12.50 -11.53 5.24
CA PHE A 197 11.53 -10.58 5.76
C PHE A 197 11.96 -10.07 7.14
N LYS A 198 12.44 -10.94 8.02
CA LYS A 198 13.00 -10.57 9.33
C LYS A 198 14.21 -9.65 9.22
N ASN A 199 15.13 -9.93 8.31
CA ASN A 199 16.30 -9.08 8.06
C ASN A 199 15.88 -7.67 7.58
N ARG A 200 14.89 -7.57 6.69
CA ARG A 200 14.33 -6.28 6.26
C ARG A 200 13.64 -5.53 7.40
N ILE A 201 12.90 -6.22 8.27
CA ILE A 201 12.32 -5.63 9.48
C ILE A 201 13.41 -5.07 10.40
N GLU A 202 14.55 -5.75 10.54
CA GLU A 202 15.67 -5.25 11.35
C GLU A 202 16.27 -3.94 10.79
N VAL A 203 16.45 -3.87 9.46
CA VAL A 203 16.89 -2.64 8.79
C VAL A 203 15.86 -1.52 8.95
N SER A 204 14.57 -1.83 8.78
CA SER A 204 13.47 -0.90 9.02
C SER A 204 13.43 -0.37 10.44
N LYS A 205 13.63 -1.22 11.46
CA LYS A 205 13.70 -0.80 12.88
C LYS A 205 14.87 0.14 13.11
N TYR A 206 16.03 -0.16 12.54
CA TYR A 206 17.21 0.70 12.65
C TYR A 206 16.95 2.11 12.12
N TYR A 207 16.39 2.22 10.92
CA TYR A 207 16.05 3.50 10.32
C TYR A 207 14.94 4.25 11.10
N SER A 208 13.82 3.59 11.36
CA SER A 208 12.61 4.23 11.88
C SER A 208 12.65 4.52 13.38
N ILE A 209 13.36 3.69 14.16
CA ILE A 209 13.34 3.71 15.62
C ILE A 209 14.71 4.11 16.17
N ASP A 210 15.78 3.42 15.79
CA ASP A 210 17.10 3.65 16.39
C ASP A 210 17.70 4.99 15.94
N LYS A 211 17.54 5.33 14.66
CA LYS A 211 18.01 6.62 14.11
C LYS A 211 17.02 7.75 14.30
N THR A 212 15.77 7.45 14.61
CA THR A 212 14.68 8.43 14.75
C THR A 212 14.55 9.38 13.54
N CYS A 213 15.00 8.94 12.36
CA CYS A 213 15.12 9.81 11.19
C CYS A 213 13.76 10.32 10.74
N THR A 214 13.74 11.59 10.31
CA THR A 214 12.53 12.20 9.78
C THR A 214 12.29 11.80 8.34
N ALA A 215 13.32 11.61 7.51
CA ALA A 215 13.14 11.16 6.13
C ALA A 215 14.46 10.83 5.37
N ILE A 216 14.60 9.58 4.89
CA ILE A 216 15.36 9.22 3.69
C ILE A 216 14.36 9.19 2.52
N ASN A 217 14.81 9.57 1.32
CA ASN A 217 14.00 9.42 0.11
C ASN A 217 13.49 7.96 0.00
N PRO A 218 12.16 7.73 -0.10
CA PRO A 218 11.60 6.38 -0.13
C PRO A 218 12.22 5.48 -1.21
N ALA A 219 12.57 6.02 -2.38
CA ALA A 219 13.21 5.26 -3.46
C ALA A 219 14.62 4.80 -3.10
N ALA A 220 15.41 5.65 -2.42
CA ALA A 220 16.74 5.26 -1.95
C ALA A 220 16.64 4.14 -0.90
N LEU A 221 15.67 4.24 0.01
CA LEU A 221 15.44 3.20 1.02
C LEU A 221 14.91 1.90 0.41
N GLN A 222 14.08 1.97 -0.64
CA GLN A 222 13.68 0.80 -1.43
C GLN A 222 14.91 0.10 -2.02
N GLN A 223 15.85 0.84 -2.60
CA GLN A 223 17.08 0.25 -3.15
C GLN A 223 17.91 -0.45 -2.06
N ILE A 224 18.07 0.19 -0.88
CA ILE A 224 18.77 -0.43 0.24
C ILE A 224 18.10 -1.75 0.68
N LEU A 225 16.77 -1.77 0.77
CA LEU A 225 16.01 -2.95 1.20
C LEU A 225 15.96 -4.06 0.14
N LEU A 226 16.08 -3.72 -1.15
CA LEU A 226 16.21 -4.69 -2.23
C LEU A 226 17.50 -5.52 -2.11
N GLU A 227 18.60 -4.90 -1.64
CA GLU A 227 19.90 -5.54 -1.44
C GLU A 227 19.98 -6.41 -0.16
N VAL A 228 19.00 -6.30 0.74
CA VAL A 228 18.92 -7.17 1.92
C VAL A 228 18.55 -8.58 1.46
N THR A 229 19.30 -9.57 1.94
CA THR A 229 19.11 -11.00 1.62
C THR A 229 18.91 -11.82 2.91
N VAL A 230 18.88 -13.14 2.79
CA VAL A 230 18.89 -14.06 3.95
C VAL A 230 20.18 -14.00 4.76
N ASP A 231 21.28 -13.52 4.17
CA ASP A 231 22.57 -13.34 4.86
C ASP A 231 22.53 -12.10 5.76
N THR A 232 22.71 -12.28 7.06
CA THR A 232 22.68 -11.21 8.06
C THR A 232 23.79 -10.16 7.86
N ARG A 233 24.85 -10.47 7.10
CA ARG A 233 25.87 -9.47 6.71
C ARG A 233 25.29 -8.37 5.83
N THR A 234 24.26 -8.67 5.04
CA THR A 234 23.56 -7.66 4.23
C THR A 234 22.76 -6.68 5.08
N VAL A 235 22.31 -7.08 6.27
CA VAL A 235 21.68 -6.18 7.24
C VAL A 235 22.68 -5.14 7.74
N VAL A 236 23.92 -5.56 8.05
CA VAL A 236 24.99 -4.64 8.47
C VAL A 236 25.31 -3.65 7.35
N ALA A 237 25.47 -4.15 6.11
CA ALA A 237 25.73 -3.30 4.95
C ALA A 237 24.60 -2.29 4.72
N ALA A 238 23.34 -2.70 4.84
CA ALA A 238 22.18 -1.83 4.71
C ALA A 238 22.13 -0.74 5.80
N LYS A 239 22.44 -1.09 7.05
CA LYS A 239 22.55 -0.13 8.16
C LYS A 239 23.66 0.91 7.89
N THR A 240 24.82 0.48 7.39
CA THR A 240 25.90 1.39 6.99
C THR A 240 25.49 2.28 5.82
N ALA A 241 24.75 1.76 4.83
CA ALA A 241 24.25 2.57 3.71
C ALA A 241 23.28 3.66 4.20
N ILE A 242 22.41 3.34 5.15
CA ILE A 242 21.54 4.32 5.83
C ILE A 242 22.40 5.39 6.51
N ASP A 243 23.40 5.01 7.30
CA ASP A 243 24.29 5.97 7.99
C ASP A 243 24.98 6.92 7.03
N ASN A 244 25.55 6.40 5.95
CA ASN A 244 26.21 7.21 4.93
C ASN A 244 25.27 8.25 4.29
N ILE A 245 24.01 7.90 4.05
CA ILE A 245 23.03 8.86 3.50
C ILE A 245 22.73 9.94 4.53
N LEU A 246 22.54 9.57 5.79
CA LEU A 246 22.21 10.50 6.87
C LEU A 246 23.35 11.49 7.15
N ASP A 247 24.60 11.03 7.08
CA ASP A 247 25.78 11.87 7.25
C ASP A 247 25.93 12.91 6.13
N VAL A 248 25.50 12.59 4.90
CA VAL A 248 25.53 13.50 3.75
C VAL A 248 24.36 14.49 3.76
N SER A 249 23.21 14.10 4.31
CA SER A 249 21.96 14.86 4.16
C SER A 249 21.70 15.90 5.25
N ASN A 250 22.59 16.05 6.25
CA ASN A 250 22.51 17.06 7.32
C ASN A 250 21.05 17.24 7.78
N CYS A 251 20.44 16.16 8.31
CA CYS A 251 19.01 16.05 8.61
C CYS A 251 18.47 17.24 9.44
N SER A 252 18.16 18.33 8.75
CA SER A 252 17.46 19.48 9.30
C SER A 252 15.96 19.16 9.21
N PRO A 253 15.16 19.43 10.25
CA PRO A 253 13.72 19.22 10.22
C PRO A 253 12.98 19.98 9.10
N GLU A 254 13.66 20.85 8.36
CA GLU A 254 13.12 21.68 7.27
C GLU A 254 13.60 21.31 5.86
N SER A 255 14.46 20.29 5.68
CA SER A 255 14.95 19.93 4.33
C SER A 255 14.00 18.98 3.59
N ASP A 256 13.86 19.21 2.28
CA ASP A 256 13.04 18.55 1.23
C ASP A 256 13.03 17.01 1.14
N CYS A 257 13.47 16.26 2.15
CA CYS A 257 13.23 14.83 2.25
C CYS A 257 11.74 14.59 2.54
N LYS A 258 10.93 14.57 1.47
CA LYS A 258 9.55 14.10 1.50
C LYS A 258 9.59 12.59 1.69
N ASP A 259 9.54 12.15 2.95
CA ASP A 259 9.15 10.78 3.32
C ASP A 259 7.72 10.49 2.78
N PHE A 260 7.17 9.30 3.04
CA PHE A 260 5.77 9.00 2.79
C PHE A 260 4.88 10.20 3.16
N GLN A 261 4.25 10.85 2.18
CA GLN A 261 3.34 11.98 2.45
C GLN A 261 1.99 11.49 2.98
N LEU A 262 2.01 10.73 4.08
CA LEU A 262 0.85 10.11 4.71
C LEU A 262 -0.14 11.14 5.27
N ASN A 263 0.34 12.33 5.66
CA ASN A 263 -0.51 13.41 6.19
C ASN A 263 -1.58 13.85 5.19
N ASN A 264 -1.26 13.91 3.89
CA ASN A 264 -2.22 14.31 2.86
C ASN A 264 -3.23 13.20 2.50
N ILE A 265 -3.10 12.01 3.11
CA ILE A 265 -3.70 10.77 2.61
C ILE A 265 -4.58 10.10 3.67
N LEU A 266 -4.29 10.31 4.95
CA LEU A 266 -5.06 9.74 6.07
C LEU A 266 -5.97 10.75 6.79
N GLU A 267 -5.82 12.07 6.59
CA GLU A 267 -6.79 13.07 7.07
C GLU A 267 -8.16 12.94 6.40
N ILE A 268 -8.23 12.30 5.23
CA ILE A 268 -9.46 12.14 4.43
C ILE A 268 -10.52 11.26 5.14
N LYS A 269 -10.14 10.36 6.06
CA LYS A 269 -11.11 9.47 6.74
C LYS A 269 -11.70 10.03 8.03
N GLU A 270 -11.05 10.98 8.71
CA GLU A 270 -11.56 11.54 9.98
C GLU A 270 -12.68 12.57 9.78
N SER A 271 -12.79 13.21 8.61
CA SER A 271 -13.77 14.28 8.36
C SER A 271 -15.13 13.84 7.79
N ASP A 272 -15.31 12.63 7.23
CA ASP A 272 -16.35 12.45 6.20
C ASP A 272 -17.43 11.36 6.38
N PHE A 273 -17.73 10.92 7.61
CA PHE A 273 -18.93 10.10 7.85
C PHE A 273 -20.09 10.81 8.54
N LEU A 274 -19.94 12.07 8.98
CA LEU A 274 -20.96 12.75 9.79
C LEU A 274 -21.56 14.03 9.20
N SER A 275 -21.21 14.46 7.97
CA SER A 275 -21.85 15.66 7.39
C SER A 275 -22.12 15.70 5.89
N MET A 276 -22.05 14.59 5.16
CA MET A 276 -22.32 14.64 3.70
C MET A 276 -23.81 14.61 3.33
N PRO A 277 -24.28 15.52 2.44
CA PRO A 277 -25.57 15.39 1.77
C PRO A 277 -25.63 14.11 0.94
N ARG A 278 -26.81 13.53 0.80
CA ARG A 278 -27.13 12.27 0.09
C ARG A 278 -26.50 12.24 -1.33
N ARG A 279 -25.29 11.69 -1.47
CA ARG A 279 -24.64 11.40 -2.76
C ARG A 279 -25.24 10.12 -3.37
N ILE A 280 -25.35 10.07 -4.70
CA ILE A 280 -25.71 8.84 -5.42
C ILE A 280 -24.52 7.88 -5.24
N SER A 281 -24.77 6.69 -4.70
CA SER A 281 -23.72 5.69 -4.46
C SER A 281 -23.25 5.08 -5.77
N LEU A 282 -21.94 5.11 -6.03
CA LEU A 282 -21.29 4.48 -7.19
C LEU A 282 -21.67 3.00 -7.34
N ALA A 283 -21.91 2.29 -6.23
CA ALA A 283 -22.37 0.90 -6.25
C ALA A 283 -23.70 0.73 -7.01
N THR A 284 -24.49 1.79 -7.14
CA THR A 284 -25.76 1.80 -7.89
C THR A 284 -25.53 2.02 -9.39
N GLU A 285 -24.48 2.75 -9.77
CA GLU A 285 -24.13 3.02 -11.18
C GLU A 285 -23.42 1.82 -11.82
N LEU A 286 -22.69 1.03 -11.03
CA LEU A 286 -21.99 -0.17 -11.50
C LEU A 286 -22.88 -1.42 -11.63
N THR A 287 -24.14 -1.37 -11.15
CA THR A 287 -25.09 -2.50 -11.24
C THR A 287 -25.93 -2.54 -12.52
N PHE A 288 -25.55 -1.81 -13.57
CA PHE A 288 -26.22 -1.81 -14.89
C PHE A 288 -25.32 -2.30 -16.01
#